data_AF-A0A2N1KRB9-F1
#
_entry.id   AF-A0A2N1KRB9-F1
#
_cell.length_a   1.000
_cell.length_b   1.000
_cell.length_c   1.000
_cell.angle_alpha   90.00
_cell.angle_beta   90.00
_cell.angle_gamma   90.00
#
_symmetry.space_group_name_H-M   'P 1'
#
loop_
_entity.id
_entity.type
_entity.pdbx_description
1 polymer ?
#
loop_
_entity_poly.entity_id
_entity_poly.type
_entity_poly.pdbx_seq_one_letter_code
_entity_poly.pdbx_strand_id
1 'polypeptide(L)'
;MSTAKPIQKARKAKTNKFVLILEQFLERYNLSAKSTPKQLSEHASELNALLPDWKARKCVKKALTRGTEKRSAFSKEQIGALVPDQRNKIYSVTQEVTKSEDKWDIFINTLSLGPKGN
;
A
#
# COMPACT_ATOMS: atom_id res chain seq x y z
N MET A 1 0.67 -22.27 49.91
CA MET A 1 0.62 -22.54 48.46
C MET A 1 0.35 -21.23 47.75
N SER A 2 1.38 -20.56 47.21
CA SER A 2 1.25 -19.22 46.62
C SER A 2 1.38 -19.30 45.10
N THR A 3 0.27 -19.17 44.40
CA THR A 3 0.16 -19.27 42.95
C THR A 3 0.70 -18.00 42.31
N ALA A 4 1.95 -18.04 41.85
CA ALA A 4 2.53 -16.95 41.05
C ALA A 4 1.88 -16.94 39.66
N LYS A 5 1.07 -15.92 39.37
CA LYS A 5 0.58 -15.63 38.02
C LYS A 5 1.79 -15.29 37.12
N PRO A 6 1.97 -15.92 35.95
CA PRO A 6 2.98 -15.47 35.00
C PRO A 6 2.53 -14.13 34.44
N ILE A 7 3.15 -13.05 34.92
CA ILE A 7 3.08 -11.73 34.29
C ILE A 7 3.68 -11.90 32.90
N GLN A 8 2.82 -12.05 31.89
CA GLN A 8 3.22 -11.90 30.51
C GLN A 8 3.74 -10.48 30.36
N LYS A 9 5.07 -10.33 30.41
CA LYS A 9 5.75 -9.09 30.04
C LYS A 9 5.36 -8.80 28.60
N ALA A 10 4.33 -7.99 28.40
CA ALA A 10 4.04 -7.36 27.13
C ALA A 10 5.28 -6.55 26.78
N ARG A 11 6.16 -7.15 25.96
CA ARG A 11 7.20 -6.41 25.27
C ARG A 11 6.45 -5.31 24.53
N LYS A 12 6.53 -4.07 25.00
CA LYS A 12 6.05 -2.91 24.24
C LYS A 12 6.64 -3.07 22.85
N ALA A 13 5.80 -3.46 21.88
CA ALA A 13 6.27 -3.66 20.54
C ALA A 13 6.92 -2.34 20.15
N LYS A 14 8.21 -2.37 19.81
CA LYS A 14 8.90 -1.19 19.28
C LYS A 14 8.10 -0.79 18.04
N THR A 15 7.17 0.15 18.21
CA THR A 15 6.19 0.44 17.16
C THR A 15 6.99 0.89 15.96
N ASN A 16 6.93 0.09 14.91
CA ASN A 16 7.71 0.36 13.73
C ASN A 16 7.21 1.70 13.16
N LYS A 17 8.11 2.68 12.96
CA LYS A 17 7.72 4.03 12.50
C LYS A 17 6.83 4.00 11.26
N PHE A 18 7.03 3.01 10.38
CA PHE A 18 6.24 2.84 9.17
C PHE A 18 4.80 2.36 9.45
N VAL A 19 4.59 1.62 10.53
CA VAL A 19 3.25 1.24 11.00
C VAL A 19 2.51 2.46 11.54
N LEU A 20 3.19 3.37 12.23
CA LEU A 20 2.60 4.64 12.66
C LEU A 20 2.21 5.53 11.47
N ILE A 21 3.10 5.67 10.49
CA ILE A 21 2.82 6.41 9.25
C ILE A 21 1.62 5.81 8.54
N LEU A 22 1.54 4.49 8.41
CA LEU A 22 0.39 3.81 7.84
C LEU A 22 -0.90 4.12 8.63
N GLU A 23 -0.84 4.06 9.96
CA GLU A 23 -2.03 4.28 10.78
C GLU A 23 -2.57 5.70 10.62
N GLN A 24 -1.67 6.69 10.64
CA GLN A 24 -2.02 8.10 10.46
C GLN A 24 -2.54 8.37 9.04
N PHE A 25 -1.93 7.73 8.04
CA PHE A 25 -2.38 7.82 6.65
C PHE A 25 -3.81 7.30 6.47
N LEU A 26 -4.08 6.11 6.98
CA LEU A 26 -5.41 5.51 6.92
C LEU A 26 -6.45 6.34 7.69
N GLU A 27 -6.05 7.02 8.76
CA GLU A 27 -6.95 7.89 9.54
C GLU A 27 -7.29 9.16 8.78
N ARG A 28 -6.27 9.81 8.19
CA ARG A 28 -6.44 11.01 7.36
C ARG A 28 -7.44 10.81 6.22
N TYR A 29 -7.43 9.62 5.60
CA TYR A 29 -8.29 9.29 4.46
C TYR A 29 -9.52 8.45 4.84
N ASN A 30 -9.79 8.24 6.14
CA ASN A 30 -10.87 7.38 6.63
C ASN A 30 -10.88 5.97 6.01
N LEU A 31 -9.69 5.44 5.72
CA LEU A 31 -9.50 4.14 5.09
C LEU A 31 -9.48 3.04 6.15
N SER A 32 -10.12 1.92 5.83
CA SER A 32 -10.20 0.75 6.70
C SER A 32 -10.37 -0.53 5.89
N ALA A 33 -10.43 -1.68 6.57
CA ALA A 33 -10.75 -2.96 5.94
C ALA A 33 -12.15 -2.99 5.30
N LYS A 34 -13.02 -2.01 5.58
CA LYS A 34 -14.34 -1.83 4.91
C LYS A 34 -14.24 -1.03 3.61
N SER A 35 -13.13 -0.36 3.35
CA SER A 35 -12.93 0.43 2.14
C SER A 35 -12.78 -0.47 0.92
N THR A 36 -13.30 -0.03 -0.22
CA THR A 36 -13.15 -0.77 -1.48
C THR A 36 -11.70 -0.69 -1.99
N PRO A 37 -11.22 -1.69 -2.74
CA PRO A 37 -9.90 -1.63 -3.38
C PRO A 37 -9.70 -0.36 -4.22
N LYS A 38 -10.76 0.13 -4.88
CA LYS A 38 -10.72 1.37 -5.69
C LYS A 38 -10.44 2.62 -4.86
N GLN A 39 -11.05 2.74 -3.69
CA GLN A 39 -10.78 3.84 -2.76
C GLN A 39 -9.35 3.77 -2.18
N LEU A 40 -8.83 2.55 -2.02
CA LEU A 40 -7.46 2.34 -1.55
C LEU A 40 -6.42 2.67 -2.64
N SER A 41 -6.70 2.34 -3.90
CA SER A 41 -5.78 2.60 -5.02
C SER A 41 -5.64 4.09 -5.32
N GLU A 42 -6.68 4.89 -5.09
CA GLU A 42 -6.64 6.35 -5.26
C GLU A 42 -5.52 7.01 -4.44
N HIS A 43 -5.26 6.47 -3.25
CA HIS A 43 -4.25 6.98 -2.32
C HIS A 43 -2.94 6.16 -2.34
N ALA A 44 -2.84 5.13 -3.16
CA ALA A 44 -1.67 4.26 -3.20
C ALA A 44 -0.38 4.99 -3.60
N SER A 45 -0.46 5.92 -4.55
CA SER A 45 0.71 6.70 -5.00
C SER A 45 1.30 7.55 -3.88
N GLU A 46 0.45 8.19 -3.08
CA GLU A 46 0.88 9.01 -1.94
C GLU A 46 1.50 8.14 -0.84
N LEU A 47 0.87 7.01 -0.49
CA LEU A 47 1.44 6.09 0.49
C LEU A 47 2.80 5.55 0.02
N ASN A 48 2.95 5.22 -1.26
CA ASN A 48 4.20 4.72 -1.81
C ASN A 48 5.31 5.80 -1.79
N ALA A 49 4.97 7.07 -1.98
CA ALA A 49 5.93 8.17 -1.84
C ALA A 49 6.45 8.30 -0.39
N LEU A 50 5.61 8.00 0.61
CA LEU A 50 6.00 7.95 2.02
C LEU A 50 6.84 6.72 2.38
N LEU A 51 6.91 5.71 1.50
CA LEU A 51 7.59 4.42 1.73
C LEU A 51 8.68 4.18 0.66
N PRO A 52 9.78 4.95 0.66
CA PRO A 52 10.81 4.86 -0.38
C PRO A 52 11.55 3.52 -0.38
N ASP A 53 11.78 2.92 0.79
CA ASP A 53 12.52 1.66 0.95
C ASP A 53 11.61 0.43 0.77
N TRP A 54 12.09 -0.59 0.05
CA TRP A 54 11.44 -1.89 -0.07
C TRP A 54 11.19 -2.55 1.30
N LYS A 55 12.07 -2.34 2.29
CA LYS A 55 11.87 -2.83 3.67
C LYS A 55 10.68 -2.17 4.34
N ALA A 56 10.48 -0.86 4.09
CA ALA A 56 9.32 -0.11 4.61
C ALA A 56 8.01 -0.66 4.01
N ARG A 57 7.98 -0.86 2.68
CA ARG A 57 6.84 -1.48 1.98
C ARG A 57 6.54 -2.88 2.50
N LYS A 58 7.56 -3.72 2.69
CA LYS A 58 7.40 -5.07 3.28
C LYS A 58 6.84 -5.03 4.70
N CYS A 59 7.27 -4.05 5.51
CA CYS A 59 6.74 -3.87 6.86
C CYS A 59 5.25 -3.49 6.85
N VAL A 60 4.88 -2.52 5.99
CA VAL A 60 3.49 -2.08 5.83
C VAL A 60 2.60 -3.20 5.32
N LYS A 61 3.04 -3.97 4.32
CA LYS A 61 2.29 -5.15 3.83
C LYS A 61 2.00 -6.15 4.95
N LYS A 62 2.99 -6.44 5.79
CA LYS A 62 2.81 -7.34 6.94
C LYS A 62 1.80 -6.78 7.95
N ALA A 63 1.86 -5.47 8.22
CA ALA A 63 0.91 -4.82 9.12
C ALA A 63 -0.52 -4.87 8.59
N LEU A 64 -0.72 -4.60 7.29
CA LEU A 64 -2.02 -4.71 6.64
C LEU A 64 -2.55 -6.16 6.63
N THR A 65 -1.66 -7.14 6.41
CA THR A 65 -2.04 -8.57 6.36
C THR A 65 -2.44 -9.10 7.73
N ARG A 66 -1.73 -8.70 8.79
CA ARG A 66 -1.98 -9.18 10.16
C ARG A 66 -3.07 -8.37 10.87
N GLY A 67 -3.33 -7.16 10.40
CA GLY A 67 -4.01 -6.13 11.19
C GLY A 67 -3.08 -5.53 12.23
N THR A 68 -3.44 -4.34 12.72
CA THR A 68 -2.82 -3.69 13.87
C THR A 68 -3.75 -3.78 15.07
N GLU A 69 -3.30 -3.38 16.26
CA GLU A 69 -4.17 -3.34 17.44
C GLU A 69 -5.42 -2.46 17.22
N LYS A 70 -5.32 -1.45 16.36
CA LYS A 70 -6.40 -0.49 16.08
C LYS A 70 -7.25 -0.85 14.86
N ARG A 71 -6.76 -1.70 13.96
CA ARG A 71 -7.40 -1.94 12.66
C ARG A 71 -7.37 -3.41 12.26
N SER A 72 -8.50 -3.88 11.75
CA SER A 72 -8.64 -5.22 11.17
C SER A 72 -7.67 -5.43 10.00
N ALA A 73 -7.32 -6.70 9.79
CA ALA A 73 -6.57 -7.12 8.62
C ALA A 73 -7.31 -6.78 7.31
N PHE A 74 -6.53 -6.41 6.30
CA PHE A 74 -7.01 -6.16 4.94
C PHE A 74 -6.92 -7.45 4.11
N SER A 75 -7.81 -7.58 3.13
CA SER A 75 -7.75 -8.66 2.14
C SER A 75 -6.54 -8.50 1.21
N LYS A 76 -6.18 -9.60 0.52
CA LYS A 76 -5.06 -9.58 -0.45
C LYS A 76 -5.25 -8.56 -1.56
N GLU A 77 -6.48 -8.40 -2.05
CA GLU A 77 -6.83 -7.43 -3.10
C GLU A 77 -6.67 -6.00 -2.62
N GLN A 78 -7.17 -5.68 -1.42
CA GLN A 78 -7.01 -4.36 -0.80
C GLN A 78 -5.54 -4.01 -0.56
N ILE A 79 -4.74 -4.96 -0.10
CA ILE A 79 -3.30 -4.78 0.10
C ILE A 79 -2.60 -4.54 -1.24
N GLY A 80 -2.98 -5.27 -2.30
CA GLY A 80 -2.45 -5.09 -3.64
C GLY A 80 -2.80 -3.72 -4.24
N ALA A 81 -4.01 -3.23 -3.97
CA ALA A 81 -4.44 -1.89 -4.40
C ALA A 81 -3.69 -0.77 -3.67
N LEU A 82 -3.49 -0.89 -2.35
CA LEU A 82 -2.86 0.15 -1.53
C LEU A 82 -1.33 0.15 -1.63
N VAL A 83 -0.71 -1.05 -1.72
CA VAL A 83 0.74 -1.23 -1.84
C VAL A 83 1.04 -2.20 -3.00
N PRO A 84 0.89 -1.72 -4.26
CA PRO A 84 1.18 -2.55 -5.43
C PRO A 84 2.64 -3.01 -5.40
N ASP A 85 2.88 -4.28 -5.71
CA ASP A 85 4.25 -4.71 -6.02
C ASP A 85 4.69 -4.01 -7.30
N GLN A 86 5.87 -3.41 -7.31
CA GLN A 86 6.40 -2.71 -8.50
C GLN A 86 6.45 -3.60 -9.75
N ARG A 87 6.52 -4.94 -9.59
CA ARG A 87 6.41 -5.92 -10.68
C ARG A 87 5.00 -5.98 -11.30
N ASN A 88 3.97 -5.63 -10.53
CA ASN A 88 2.57 -5.57 -10.96
C ASN A 88 2.15 -4.20 -11.50
N LYS A 89 3.00 -3.17 -11.44
CA LYS A 89 2.70 -1.84 -12.01
C LYS A 89 2.43 -1.89 -13.52
N ILE A 90 3.00 -2.89 -14.20
CA ILE A 90 2.75 -3.17 -15.63
C ILE A 90 1.32 -3.71 -15.85
N TYR A 91 0.73 -4.41 -14.88
CA TYR A 91 -0.57 -5.10 -15.02
C TYR A 91 -1.77 -4.32 -14.47
N SER A 92 -1.58 -3.35 -13.58
CA SER A 92 -2.72 -2.58 -13.02
C SER A 92 -3.10 -1.37 -13.86
N VAL A 93 -2.16 -0.78 -14.60
CA VAL A 93 -2.45 0.25 -15.61
C VAL A 93 -3.23 -0.32 -16.80
N THR A 94 -3.13 -1.63 -17.09
CA THR A 94 -3.83 -2.26 -18.22
C THR A 94 -5.30 -2.56 -17.95
N GLN A 95 -5.74 -2.70 -16.68
CA GLN A 95 -7.15 -2.99 -16.37
C GLN A 95 -8.05 -1.75 -16.28
N GLU A 96 -7.54 -0.58 -15.87
CA GLU A 96 -8.33 0.66 -15.94
C GLU A 96 -8.30 1.30 -17.33
N VAL A 97 -7.33 0.93 -18.18
CA VAL A 97 -7.21 1.40 -19.58
C VAL A 97 -7.59 0.28 -20.57
N THR A 98 -8.61 -0.51 -20.25
CA THR A 98 -9.30 -1.40 -21.21
C THR A 98 -10.68 -0.86 -21.60
N LYS A 99 -10.97 0.41 -21.26
CA LYS A 99 -12.16 1.15 -21.70
C LYS A 99 -11.88 2.28 -22.70
N SER A 100 -10.63 2.52 -23.08
CA SER A 100 -10.30 3.51 -24.12
C SER A 100 -9.08 3.05 -24.91
N GLU A 101 -9.33 2.22 -25.92
CA GLU A 101 -8.32 1.62 -26.80
C GLU A 101 -7.51 2.66 -27.60
N ASP A 102 -8.00 3.90 -27.74
CA ASP A 102 -7.37 4.93 -28.58
C ASP A 102 -6.23 5.75 -27.93
N LYS A 103 -6.02 5.68 -26.61
CA LYS A 103 -5.07 6.59 -25.93
C LYS A 103 -3.64 6.06 -25.83
N TRP A 104 -3.42 4.77 -26.10
CA TRP A 104 -2.11 4.15 -25.97
C TRP A 104 -1.16 4.46 -27.13
N ASP A 105 -1.65 4.52 -28.36
CA ASP A 105 -0.80 4.84 -29.52
C ASP A 105 -0.16 6.23 -29.41
N ILE A 106 -0.87 7.18 -28.80
CA ILE A 106 -0.35 8.53 -28.56
C ILE A 106 0.77 8.53 -27.52
N PHE A 107 0.60 7.77 -26.43
CA PHE A 107 1.57 7.73 -25.32
C PHE A 107 2.86 6.97 -25.69
N ILE A 108 2.74 5.88 -26.45
CA ILE A 108 3.92 5.13 -26.94
C ILE A 108 4.69 5.96 -27.97
N ASN A 109 4.03 6.66 -28.89
CA ASN A 109 4.72 7.55 -29.83
C ASN A 109 5.42 8.73 -29.14
N THR A 110 4.84 9.31 -28.09
CA THR A 110 5.48 10.43 -27.36
C THR A 110 6.67 9.97 -26.51
N LEU A 111 6.70 8.73 -26.02
CA LEU A 111 7.86 8.18 -25.31
C LEU A 111 8.96 7.67 -26.25
N SER A 112 8.62 7.22 -27.46
CA SER A 112 9.61 6.80 -28.47
C SER A 112 10.29 7.98 -29.18
N LEU A 113 9.69 9.17 -29.13
CA LEU A 113 10.32 10.40 -29.61
C LEU A 113 11.08 11.08 -28.47
N GLY A 114 12.26 10.54 -28.16
CA GLY A 114 13.28 11.31 -27.45
C GLY A 114 13.52 12.66 -28.13
N PRO A 115 13.99 13.70 -27.41
CA PRO A 115 14.18 15.03 -28.00
C PRO A 115 15.18 14.90 -29.15
N LYS A 116 14.69 15.11 -30.37
CA LYS A 116 15.53 15.23 -31.57
C LYS A 116 16.19 16.60 -31.46
N GLY A 117 17.38 16.61 -30.87
CA GLY A 117 18.24 17.79 -30.81
C GLY A 117 18.45 18.36 -32.21
N ASN A 118 18.44 19.69 -32.29
CA ASN A 118 18.84 20.45 -33.48
C ASN A 118 20.28 20.16 -33.88
#